data_AF-A0A8S0SJH6-F1
#
_entry.id   AF-A0A8S0SJH6-F1
#
_cell.length_a   1.000
_cell.length_b   1.000
_cell.length_c   1.000
_cell.angle_alpha   90.00
_cell.angle_beta   90.00
_cell.angle_gamma   90.00
#
_symmetry.space_group_name_H-M   'P 1'
#
loop_
_entity.id
_entity.type
_entity.pdbx_description
1 polymer ?
#
loop_
_entity_poly.entity_id
_entity_poly.type
_entity_poly.pdbx_seq_one_letter_code
_entity_poly.pdbx_strand_id
1 'polypeptide(L)'
;MDALFEAEFSPLSDSGRLLSKCGKCLRYVRYISTQPSRLYCGTCEEIYYIPQKGTIKLYKELTCPLDNFELLIFSMPGPEGKSFPLCPFCYNSPPFEGIETLFGAAKTGSAVKPGKGAGMPCFLCPHPTCQYSMISQGVCACPECNGTLVLDPVSAPKWRLYCNMCNCLVFLPEGAHRISTTRDHCPECDSTIIEVDFNKKTTPLKDGATLHVGCVLCDELLHSLVVMKHGKSFSRHRGRGRGRGRGRRGGRGRGSRKQEDPKMSFHGF
;
A
#
# COMPACT_ATOMS: atom_id res chain seq x y z
N MET A 1 4.25 17.51 -51.06
CA MET A 1 3.73 18.27 -49.91
C MET A 1 3.45 17.24 -48.83
N ASP A 2 4.45 17.03 -47.98
CA ASP A 2 4.45 15.98 -46.95
C ASP A 2 3.57 16.41 -45.78
N ALA A 3 2.32 15.94 -45.77
CA ALA A 3 1.37 16.08 -44.66
C ALA A 3 1.52 14.93 -43.65
N LEU A 4 2.77 14.57 -43.33
CA LEU A 4 3.13 13.57 -42.33
C LEU A 4 4.28 14.19 -41.54
N PHE A 5 4.12 14.30 -40.22
CA PHE A 5 5.04 14.91 -39.23
C PHE A 5 4.77 16.35 -38.79
N GLU A 6 3.50 16.67 -38.48
CA GLU A 6 3.20 17.55 -37.34
C GLU A 6 2.66 16.70 -36.21
N ALA A 7 3.54 15.94 -35.56
CA ALA A 7 3.27 15.52 -34.19
C ALA A 7 3.50 16.75 -33.32
N GLU A 8 2.44 17.53 -33.05
CA GLU A 8 2.47 18.56 -32.02
C GLU A 8 2.75 17.89 -30.67
N PHE A 9 4.02 17.89 -30.28
CA PHE A 9 4.40 17.56 -28.91
C PHE A 9 3.92 18.71 -28.04
N SER A 10 2.73 18.58 -27.47
CA SER A 10 2.32 19.46 -26.38
C SER A 10 3.41 19.47 -25.31
N PRO A 11 3.93 20.65 -24.93
CA PRO A 11 5.01 20.71 -23.95
C PRO A 11 4.54 20.07 -22.64
N LEU A 12 5.48 19.42 -21.93
CA LEU A 12 5.18 18.71 -20.68
C LEU A 12 4.50 19.62 -19.64
N SER A 13 4.76 20.92 -19.71
CA SER A 13 4.17 21.99 -18.90
C SER A 13 2.66 22.15 -19.09
N ASP A 14 2.11 21.78 -20.24
CA ASP A 14 0.70 21.94 -20.59
C ASP A 14 -0.06 20.61 -20.55
N SER A 15 0.66 19.50 -20.40
CA SER A 15 0.11 18.17 -20.27
C SER A 15 -0.38 17.88 -18.85
N GLY A 16 -1.57 17.27 -18.74
CA GLY A 16 -2.08 16.71 -17.49
C GLY A 16 -2.91 17.67 -16.64
N ARG A 17 -3.52 17.11 -15.58
CA ARG A 17 -4.46 17.83 -14.69
C ARG A 17 -3.79 18.24 -13.40
N LEU A 18 -4.14 19.39 -12.83
CA LEU A 18 -3.69 19.76 -11.48
C LEU A 18 -4.20 18.71 -10.47
N LEU A 19 -3.33 18.25 -9.57
CA LEU A 19 -3.68 17.18 -8.62
C LEU A 19 -3.29 17.47 -7.18
N SER A 20 -2.10 18.05 -6.95
CA SER A 20 -1.47 18.15 -5.62
C SER A 20 -0.61 19.41 -5.58
N LYS A 21 -0.16 19.85 -4.40
CA LYS A 21 0.85 20.92 -4.26
C LYS A 21 2.24 20.37 -3.99
N CYS A 22 3.24 20.96 -4.66
CA CYS A 22 4.65 20.65 -4.49
C CYS A 22 5.14 21.04 -3.09
N GLY A 23 5.88 20.17 -2.42
CA GLY A 23 6.46 20.48 -1.11
C GLY A 23 7.49 21.61 -1.12
N LYS A 24 8.19 21.81 -2.25
CA LYS A 24 9.25 22.84 -2.38
C LYS A 24 8.70 24.25 -2.59
N CYS A 25 7.80 24.41 -3.56
CA CYS A 25 7.31 25.73 -3.98
C CYS A 25 5.83 25.98 -3.64
N LEU A 26 5.13 25.00 -3.07
CA LEU A 26 3.71 25.05 -2.70
C LEU A 26 2.75 25.36 -3.86
N ARG A 27 3.23 25.30 -5.11
CA ARG A 27 2.42 25.44 -6.32
C ARG A 27 1.84 24.09 -6.75
N TYR A 28 0.70 24.15 -7.45
CA TYR A 28 0.07 22.95 -7.98
C TYR A 28 0.97 22.24 -8.98
N VAL A 29 1.07 20.92 -8.83
CA VAL A 29 1.74 20.01 -9.75
C VAL A 29 0.71 19.33 -10.64
N ARG A 30 1.10 19.08 -11.90
CA ARG A 30 0.28 18.40 -12.89
C ARG A 30 0.50 16.91 -12.81
N TYR A 31 -0.59 16.15 -12.78
CA TYR A 31 -0.59 14.72 -12.96
C TYR A 31 -0.76 14.35 -14.43
N ILE A 32 0.25 13.65 -14.94
CA ILE A 32 0.29 13.13 -16.29
C ILE A 32 0.04 11.62 -16.19
N SER A 33 -1.12 11.19 -16.69
CA SER A 33 -1.58 9.79 -16.62
C SER A 33 -1.02 8.92 -17.75
N THR A 34 -0.50 9.52 -18.83
CA THR A 34 0.16 8.80 -19.92
C THR A 34 1.40 8.09 -19.38
N GLN A 35 1.53 6.80 -19.69
CA GLN A 35 2.60 5.97 -19.14
C GLN A 35 3.99 6.43 -19.61
N PRO A 36 5.00 6.47 -18.70
CA PRO A 36 4.88 6.22 -17.27
C PRO A 36 4.16 7.38 -16.54
N SER A 37 3.21 7.03 -15.67
CA SER A 37 2.47 8.02 -14.89
C SER A 37 3.42 8.77 -13.96
N ARG A 38 3.27 10.10 -13.89
CA ARG A 38 4.18 11.00 -13.18
C ARG A 38 3.51 12.31 -12.81
N LEU A 39 4.08 13.01 -11.84
CA LEU A 39 3.79 14.40 -11.55
C LEU A 39 4.86 15.29 -12.17
N TYR A 40 4.47 16.48 -12.61
CA TYR A 40 5.38 17.52 -13.06
C TYR A 40 5.09 18.83 -12.32
N CYS A 41 6.12 19.42 -11.72
CA CYS A 41 6.04 20.75 -11.14
C CYS A 41 6.58 21.78 -12.14
N GLY A 42 5.71 22.61 -12.71
CA GLY A 42 6.15 23.64 -13.67
C GLY A 42 7.02 24.75 -13.07
N THR A 43 6.92 25.01 -11.76
CA THR A 43 7.70 26.05 -11.07
C THR A 43 9.12 25.58 -10.72
N CYS A 44 9.26 24.32 -10.31
CA CYS A 44 10.57 23.74 -9.98
C CYS A 44 11.21 23.02 -11.17
N GLU A 45 10.47 22.82 -12.27
CA GLU A 45 10.86 22.02 -13.42
C GLU A 45 11.23 20.56 -13.06
N GLU A 46 10.65 20.03 -11.98
CA GLU A 46 10.93 18.69 -11.46
C GLU A 46 9.84 17.67 -11.82
N ILE A 47 10.26 16.43 -12.06
CA ILE A 47 9.40 15.28 -12.33
C ILE A 47 9.43 14.33 -11.14
N TYR A 48 8.26 13.94 -10.64
CA TYR A 48 8.12 12.90 -9.62
C TYR A 48 7.41 11.69 -10.21
N TYR A 49 8.10 10.56 -10.30
CA TYR A 49 7.47 9.31 -10.70
C TYR A 49 6.55 8.81 -9.59
N ILE A 50 5.49 8.12 -9.98
CA ILE A 50 4.52 7.54 -9.03
C ILE A 50 4.32 6.05 -9.34
N PRO A 51 3.74 5.27 -8.43
CA PRO A 51 3.43 3.88 -8.70
C PRO A 51 2.59 3.70 -9.97
N GLN A 52 2.92 2.69 -10.77
CA GLN A 52 2.29 2.41 -12.06
C GLN A 52 1.14 1.40 -11.91
N LYS A 53 0.24 1.34 -12.91
CA LYS A 53 -0.84 0.35 -13.00
C LYS A 53 -1.89 0.39 -11.88
N GLY A 54 -2.09 1.56 -11.28
CA GLY A 54 -3.19 1.82 -10.35
C GLY A 54 -3.77 3.21 -10.55
N THR A 55 -4.67 3.58 -9.64
CA THR A 55 -5.30 4.90 -9.64
C THR A 55 -4.61 5.82 -8.65
N ILE A 56 -4.50 7.10 -9.00
CA ILE A 56 -3.83 8.12 -8.19
C ILE A 56 -4.81 9.28 -7.95
N LYS A 57 -4.99 9.63 -6.68
CA LYS A 57 -5.87 10.73 -6.23
C LYS A 57 -5.19 11.55 -5.14
N LEU A 58 -5.64 12.79 -4.94
CA LEU A 58 -5.25 13.61 -3.80
C LEU A 58 -5.77 12.99 -2.51
N TYR A 59 -4.96 13.00 -1.44
CA TYR A 59 -5.32 12.40 -0.17
C TYR A 59 -5.57 13.45 0.91
N LYS A 60 -6.87 13.78 1.09
CA LYS A 60 -7.40 14.63 2.17
C LYS A 60 -6.73 16.01 2.32
N GLU A 61 -6.05 16.52 1.29
CA GLU A 61 -5.25 17.76 1.34
C GLU A 61 -4.20 17.78 2.48
N LEU A 62 -3.79 16.59 2.94
CA LEU A 62 -2.82 16.45 4.01
C LEU A 62 -1.42 16.52 3.44
N THR A 63 -0.49 17.08 4.21
CA THR A 63 0.90 17.25 3.81
C THR A 63 1.82 16.29 4.53
N CYS A 64 2.95 15.96 3.91
CA CYS A 64 4.02 15.23 4.56
C CYS A 64 4.77 16.17 5.52
N PRO A 65 5.06 15.75 6.77
CA PRO A 65 5.72 16.62 7.74
C PRO A 65 7.21 16.86 7.45
N LEU A 66 7.80 16.12 6.50
CA LEU A 66 9.21 16.26 6.12
C LEU A 66 9.44 17.42 5.16
N ASP A 67 8.50 17.65 4.23
CA ASP A 67 8.71 18.54 3.09
C ASP A 67 7.46 19.33 2.69
N ASN A 68 6.36 19.20 3.43
CA ASN A 68 5.06 19.84 3.15
C ASN A 68 4.41 19.43 1.82
N PHE A 69 4.86 18.37 1.15
CA PHE A 69 4.23 17.91 -0.09
C PHE A 69 2.84 17.35 0.22
N GLU A 70 1.82 17.79 -0.52
CA GLU A 70 0.49 17.20 -0.42
C GLU A 70 0.51 15.72 -0.79
N LEU A 71 -0.08 14.90 0.06
CA LEU A 71 -0.07 13.46 -0.06
C LEU A 71 -1.01 12.99 -1.16
N LEU A 72 -0.57 11.95 -1.86
CA LEU A 72 -1.41 11.22 -2.80
C LEU A 72 -1.83 9.89 -2.19
N ILE A 73 -2.91 9.34 -2.72
CA ILE A 73 -3.29 7.95 -2.49
C ILE A 73 -3.19 7.15 -3.78
N PHE A 74 -2.48 6.04 -3.70
CA PHE A 74 -2.43 5.03 -4.74
C PHE A 74 -3.36 3.88 -4.38
N SER A 75 -4.18 3.43 -5.34
CA SER A 75 -5.06 2.27 -5.17
C SER A 75 -4.91 1.31 -6.34
N MET A 76 -4.59 0.06 -6.03
CA MET A 76 -4.57 -1.04 -6.99
C MET A 76 -6.00 -1.45 -7.38
N PRO A 77 -6.23 -1.85 -8.65
CA PRO A 77 -7.55 -2.32 -9.08
C PRO A 77 -7.93 -3.65 -8.42
N GLY A 78 -9.22 -3.81 -8.13
CA GLY A 78 -9.81 -5.04 -7.60
C GLY A 78 -10.15 -4.99 -6.10
N PRO A 79 -10.97 -5.94 -5.61
CA PRO A 79 -11.50 -5.92 -4.24
C PRO A 79 -10.43 -6.12 -3.16
N GLU A 80 -9.34 -6.80 -3.49
CA GLU A 80 -8.19 -7.05 -2.62
C GLU A 80 -6.96 -6.20 -3.02
N GLY A 81 -7.19 -5.17 -3.84
CA GLY A 81 -6.15 -4.22 -4.22
C GLY A 81 -5.68 -3.44 -3.00
N LYS A 82 -4.36 -3.40 -2.76
CA LYS A 82 -3.78 -2.55 -1.72
C LYS A 82 -3.95 -1.07 -2.10
N SER A 83 -4.27 -0.27 -1.09
CA SER A 83 -4.31 1.19 -1.19
C SER A 83 -3.37 1.75 -0.14
N PHE A 84 -2.65 2.81 -0.48
CA PHE A 84 -1.77 3.46 0.48
C PHE A 84 -1.51 4.93 0.15
N PRO A 85 -1.36 5.78 1.17
CA PRO A 85 -0.85 7.12 0.99
C PRO A 85 0.65 7.12 0.65
N LEU A 86 1.08 8.10 -0.13
CA LEU A 86 2.48 8.35 -0.47
C LEU A 86 2.77 9.85 -0.59
N CYS A 87 3.95 10.26 -0.13
CA CYS A 87 4.52 11.57 -0.45
C CYS A 87 5.31 11.46 -1.77
N PRO A 88 5.03 12.28 -2.79
CA PRO A 88 5.76 12.23 -4.06
C PRO A 88 7.27 12.40 -3.92
N PHE A 89 7.73 13.28 -3.04
CA PHE A 89 9.16 13.46 -2.82
C PHE A 89 9.79 12.24 -2.15
N CYS A 90 9.25 11.77 -1.01
CA CYS A 90 9.75 10.58 -0.32
C CYS A 90 9.76 9.32 -1.21
N TYR A 91 8.80 9.22 -2.13
CA TYR A 91 8.76 8.12 -3.10
C TYR A 91 9.88 8.23 -4.16
N ASN A 92 10.37 9.41 -4.49
CA ASN A 92 11.44 9.59 -5.49
C ASN A 92 12.82 9.78 -4.86
N SER A 93 12.86 10.30 -3.65
CA SER A 93 14.06 10.71 -2.91
C SER A 93 13.83 10.41 -1.42
N PRO A 94 13.80 9.12 -1.03
CA PRO A 94 13.63 8.74 0.36
C PRO A 94 14.78 9.32 1.22
N PRO A 95 14.50 10.09 2.29
CA PRO A 95 15.53 10.80 3.04
C PRO A 95 16.23 9.95 4.12
N PHE A 96 16.01 8.63 4.13
CA PHE A 96 16.59 7.74 5.15
C PHE A 96 17.51 6.70 4.51
N GLU A 97 18.65 6.48 5.15
CA GLU A 97 19.63 5.48 4.73
C GLU A 97 19.06 4.06 4.82
N GLY A 98 19.47 3.17 3.90
CA GLY A 98 19.06 1.77 3.92
C GLY A 98 17.64 1.49 3.42
N ILE A 99 16.85 2.49 3.02
CA ILE A 99 15.50 2.26 2.44
C ILE A 99 15.54 1.40 1.18
N GLU A 100 16.59 1.52 0.38
CA GLU A 100 16.81 0.65 -0.79
C GLU A 100 16.96 -0.83 -0.40
N THR A 101 17.37 -1.09 0.85
CA THR A 101 17.49 -2.45 1.42
C THR A 101 16.22 -2.92 2.13
N LEU A 102 15.29 -2.02 2.47
CA LEU A 102 13.99 -2.37 3.03
C LEU A 102 13.14 -3.06 1.95
N PHE A 103 12.86 -4.33 2.18
CA PHE A 103 12.17 -5.20 1.22
C PHE A 103 10.77 -4.67 0.89
N GLY A 104 10.55 -4.42 -0.40
CA GLY A 104 9.37 -3.72 -0.92
C GLY A 104 9.77 -2.61 -1.89
N ALA A 105 10.94 -2.01 -1.67
CA ALA A 105 11.56 -1.05 -2.59
C ALA A 105 12.21 -1.73 -3.81
N ALA A 106 12.92 -2.85 -3.63
CA ALA A 106 13.58 -3.50 -4.76
C ALA A 106 13.82 -5.01 -4.55
N LYS A 107 12.95 -5.84 -5.14
CA LYS A 107 13.34 -7.15 -5.70
C LYS A 107 12.67 -7.41 -7.07
N THR A 108 12.60 -6.39 -7.93
CA THR A 108 12.68 -6.65 -9.37
C THR A 108 14.17 -6.75 -9.70
N GLY A 109 14.69 -7.98 -9.81
CA GLY A 109 16.12 -8.30 -10.01
C GLY A 109 16.71 -7.82 -11.34
N SER A 110 16.67 -6.53 -11.59
CA SER A 110 17.32 -5.84 -12.69
C SER A 110 17.60 -4.44 -12.19
N ALA A 111 18.87 -4.02 -12.28
CA ALA A 111 19.37 -2.70 -11.92
C ALA A 111 18.28 -1.61 -12.02
N VAL A 112 18.11 -0.87 -10.92
CA VAL A 112 17.22 0.29 -10.81
C VAL A 112 17.54 1.22 -11.97
N LYS A 113 16.72 1.17 -13.02
CA LYS A 113 16.79 2.16 -14.11
C LYS A 113 16.15 3.44 -13.57
N PRO A 114 16.78 4.61 -13.74
CA PRO A 114 16.14 5.88 -13.40
C PRO A 114 14.80 5.96 -14.13
N GLY A 115 13.72 6.21 -13.39
CA GLY A 115 12.35 6.27 -13.92
C GLY A 115 11.44 5.06 -13.66
N LYS A 116 11.89 4.04 -12.93
CA LYS A 116 11.00 3.01 -12.34
C LYS A 116 11.08 3.08 -10.83
N GLY A 117 10.25 3.94 -10.24
CA GLY A 117 10.24 4.19 -8.79
C GLY A 117 10.17 2.90 -7.97
N ALA A 118 11.22 2.68 -7.19
CA ALA A 118 11.33 1.75 -6.07
C ALA A 118 10.83 2.38 -4.75
N GLY A 119 10.19 3.56 -4.83
CA GLY A 119 10.07 4.54 -3.77
C GLY A 119 9.50 4.10 -2.43
N MET A 120 9.74 4.92 -1.40
CA MET A 120 9.19 4.75 -0.05
C MET A 120 7.75 5.30 0.03
N PRO A 121 6.70 4.47 -0.03
CA PRO A 121 5.35 4.87 0.36
C PRO A 121 5.30 5.18 1.86
N CYS A 122 4.25 5.87 2.31
CA CYS A 122 4.18 6.30 3.71
C CYS A 122 4.20 5.13 4.70
N PHE A 123 3.65 3.97 4.35
CA PHE A 123 3.68 2.77 5.21
C PHE A 123 5.08 2.13 5.38
N LEU A 124 6.09 2.62 4.66
CA LEU A 124 7.51 2.30 4.87
C LEU A 124 8.28 3.47 5.52
N CYS A 125 7.63 4.62 5.73
CA CYS A 125 8.26 5.79 6.33
C CYS A 125 8.56 5.53 7.81
N PRO A 126 9.81 5.74 8.26
CA PRO A 126 10.18 5.65 9.68
C PRO A 126 10.04 7.00 10.41
N HIS A 127 9.41 8.02 9.82
CA HIS A 127 9.31 9.34 10.47
C HIS A 127 8.23 9.34 11.56
N PRO A 128 8.57 9.61 12.84
CA PRO A 128 7.63 9.46 13.96
C PRO A 128 6.47 10.47 13.92
N THR A 129 6.65 11.64 13.30
CA THR A 129 5.57 12.63 13.17
C THR A 129 4.69 12.43 11.94
N CYS A 130 5.06 11.52 11.03
CA CYS A 130 4.22 11.21 9.88
C CYS A 130 3.08 10.30 10.34
N GLN A 131 1.86 10.82 10.37
CA GLN A 131 0.66 10.09 10.76
C GLN A 131 0.39 8.82 9.93
N TYR A 132 0.99 8.69 8.75
CA TYR A 132 0.88 7.53 7.85
C TYR A 132 2.14 6.68 7.79
N SER A 133 3.10 6.96 8.67
CA SER A 133 4.33 6.20 8.83
C SER A 133 4.06 4.77 9.26
N MET A 134 5.05 3.92 9.03
CA MET A 134 5.08 2.58 9.62
C MET A 134 5.01 2.66 11.16
N ILE A 135 5.64 3.66 11.77
CA ILE A 135 5.66 3.85 13.22
C ILE A 135 4.27 4.18 13.76
N SER A 136 3.54 5.08 13.10
CA SER A 136 2.21 5.51 13.58
C SER A 136 1.09 4.54 13.24
N GLN A 137 1.18 3.82 12.12
CA GLN A 137 0.12 2.92 11.63
C GLN A 137 0.45 1.44 11.81
N GLY A 138 1.64 1.09 12.29
CA GLY A 138 2.05 -0.27 12.58
C GLY A 138 1.29 -0.83 13.78
N VAL A 139 0.82 -2.07 13.65
CA VAL A 139 0.00 -2.73 14.67
C VAL A 139 0.74 -3.89 15.31
N CYS A 140 1.18 -4.87 14.52
CA CYS A 140 1.87 -6.05 15.03
C CYS A 140 2.81 -6.64 13.97
N ALA A 141 3.65 -7.59 14.41
CA ALA A 141 4.52 -8.32 13.50
C ALA A 141 3.71 -9.16 12.51
N CYS A 142 4.19 -9.26 11.27
CA CYS A 142 3.60 -10.12 10.27
C CYS A 142 3.93 -11.60 10.60
N PRO A 143 2.95 -12.51 10.61
CA PRO A 143 3.21 -13.92 10.89
C PRO A 143 3.94 -14.66 9.75
N GLU A 144 3.99 -14.09 8.55
CA GLU A 144 4.58 -14.73 7.36
C GLU A 144 5.99 -14.23 7.01
N CYS A 145 6.44 -13.12 7.59
CA CYS A 145 7.73 -12.51 7.28
C CYS A 145 8.17 -11.51 8.35
N ASN A 146 9.38 -10.98 8.24
CA ASN A 146 9.93 -9.96 9.14
C ASN A 146 9.33 -8.54 8.96
N GLY A 147 8.11 -8.44 8.42
CA GLY A 147 7.41 -7.18 8.19
C GLY A 147 6.46 -6.82 9.33
N THR A 148 5.85 -5.65 9.20
CA THR A 148 4.85 -5.13 10.13
C THR A 148 3.50 -5.07 9.43
N LEU A 149 2.45 -5.50 10.12
CA LEU A 149 1.06 -5.28 9.70
C LEU A 149 0.69 -3.83 9.98
N VAL A 150 0.38 -3.09 8.93
CA VAL A 150 0.07 -1.66 8.97
C VAL A 150 -1.42 -1.46 8.65
N LEU A 151 -2.09 -0.59 9.40
CA LEU A 151 -3.49 -0.24 9.16
C LEU A 151 -3.66 0.51 7.83
N ASP A 152 -4.60 0.05 7.01
CA ASP A 152 -4.99 0.75 5.78
C ASP A 152 -5.99 1.86 6.10
N PRO A 153 -5.60 3.15 6.03
CA PRO A 153 -6.43 4.26 6.47
C PRO A 153 -7.60 4.57 5.52
N VAL A 154 -7.73 3.85 4.40
CA VAL A 154 -8.84 3.98 3.44
C VAL A 154 -9.58 2.68 3.21
N SER A 155 -9.36 1.67 4.05
CA SER A 155 -10.01 0.38 3.91
C SER A 155 -11.47 0.37 4.37
N ALA A 156 -11.95 1.44 5.01
CA ALA A 156 -13.35 1.60 5.39
C ALA A 156 -14.30 1.32 4.20
N PRO A 157 -15.42 0.60 4.41
CA PRO A 157 -15.87 0.00 5.68
C PRO A 157 -15.24 -1.38 5.96
N LYS A 158 -14.45 -1.93 5.04
CA LYS A 158 -13.80 -3.25 5.14
C LYS A 158 -12.39 -3.11 5.68
N TRP A 159 -12.30 -2.70 6.94
CA TRP A 159 -11.05 -2.40 7.60
C TRP A 159 -10.07 -3.56 7.52
N ARG A 160 -8.80 -3.23 7.23
CA ARG A 160 -7.76 -4.25 7.08
C ARG A 160 -6.38 -3.74 7.48
N LEU A 161 -5.56 -4.66 7.93
CA LEU A 161 -4.12 -4.53 8.03
C LEU A 161 -3.49 -5.17 6.78
N TYR A 162 -2.39 -4.61 6.29
CA TYR A 162 -1.56 -5.26 5.29
C TYR A 162 -0.11 -5.28 5.74
N CYS A 163 0.59 -6.35 5.38
CA CYS A 163 2.03 -6.40 5.57
C CYS A 163 2.72 -5.42 4.61
N ASN A 164 3.67 -4.67 5.15
CA ASN A 164 4.52 -3.75 4.40
C ASN A 164 5.59 -4.46 3.54
N MET A 165 5.87 -5.75 3.78
CA MET A 165 6.87 -6.53 3.06
C MET A 165 6.31 -7.67 2.18
N CYS A 166 5.20 -8.31 2.59
CA CYS A 166 4.61 -9.45 1.88
C CYS A 166 3.15 -9.19 1.47
N ASN A 167 2.44 -10.25 1.06
CA ASN A 167 1.04 -10.17 0.63
C ASN A 167 0.05 -10.53 1.73
N CYS A 168 0.50 -10.75 2.97
CA CYS A 168 -0.37 -10.99 4.11
C CYS A 168 -1.32 -9.80 4.32
N LEU A 169 -2.59 -10.12 4.52
CA LEU A 169 -3.71 -9.20 4.72
C LEU A 169 -4.53 -9.71 5.89
N VAL A 170 -4.92 -8.85 6.82
CA VAL A 170 -5.79 -9.23 7.94
C VAL A 170 -7.01 -8.33 7.91
N PHE A 171 -8.20 -8.88 7.72
CA PHE A 171 -9.45 -8.16 7.89
C PHE A 171 -9.71 -7.95 9.39
N LEU A 172 -10.10 -6.73 9.72
CA LEU A 172 -10.48 -6.31 11.05
C LEU A 172 -12.01 -6.45 11.22
N PRO A 173 -12.54 -6.32 12.45
CA PRO A 173 -13.96 -6.53 12.72
C PRO A 173 -14.88 -5.77 11.76
N GLU A 174 -15.88 -6.47 11.22
CA GLU A 174 -16.91 -5.86 10.38
C GLU A 174 -17.83 -4.95 11.21
N GLY A 175 -18.52 -4.02 10.55
CA GLY A 175 -19.46 -3.11 11.21
C GLY A 175 -18.81 -1.95 11.97
N ALA A 176 -17.47 -1.81 11.92
CA ALA A 176 -16.77 -0.65 12.45
C ALA A 176 -16.91 0.59 11.55
N HIS A 177 -17.35 1.71 12.14
CA HIS A 177 -17.38 3.01 11.48
C HIS A 177 -15.97 3.63 11.42
N ARG A 178 -15.16 3.41 12.45
CA ARG A 178 -13.77 3.88 12.52
C ARG A 178 -12.88 2.86 13.22
N ILE A 179 -11.67 2.68 12.70
CA ILE A 179 -10.58 2.00 13.40
C ILE A 179 -9.33 2.89 13.34
N SER A 180 -8.62 3.01 14.46
CA SER A 180 -7.38 3.78 14.58
C SER A 180 -6.37 3.09 15.50
N THR A 181 -5.09 3.33 15.24
CA THR A 181 -4.00 2.97 16.15
C THR A 181 -3.95 3.94 17.33
N THR A 182 -3.49 3.46 18.48
CA THR A 182 -3.22 4.28 19.67
C THR A 182 -1.71 4.44 19.90
N ARG A 183 -1.32 5.06 21.02
CA ARG A 183 0.08 5.12 21.48
C ARG A 183 0.42 4.02 22.49
N ASP A 184 -0.58 3.24 22.89
CA ASP A 184 -0.44 2.24 23.94
C ASP A 184 -0.05 0.90 23.33
N HIS A 185 0.74 0.14 24.08
CA HIS A 185 1.23 -1.17 23.67
C HIS A 185 0.68 -2.26 24.59
N CYS A 186 0.41 -3.42 24.02
CA CYS A 186 -0.05 -4.58 24.76
C CYS A 186 1.06 -5.09 25.69
N PRO A 187 0.79 -5.28 27.00
CA PRO A 187 1.82 -5.73 27.95
C PRO A 187 2.32 -7.16 27.72
N GLU A 188 1.58 -7.99 26.95
CA GLU A 188 1.92 -9.39 26.70
C GLU A 188 2.76 -9.59 25.43
N CYS A 189 2.42 -8.91 24.33
CA CYS A 189 3.02 -9.12 23.01
C CYS A 189 3.59 -7.86 22.36
N ASP A 190 3.59 -6.72 23.06
CA ASP A 190 4.11 -5.41 22.62
C ASP A 190 3.44 -4.82 21.35
N SER A 191 2.40 -5.48 20.84
CA SER A 191 1.64 -4.98 19.70
C SER A 191 0.86 -3.72 20.06
N THR A 192 0.75 -2.79 19.11
CA THR A 192 -0.01 -1.55 19.27
C THR A 192 -1.47 -1.86 19.56
N ILE A 193 -2.03 -1.21 20.58
CA ILE A 193 -3.45 -1.27 20.90
C ILE A 193 -4.23 -0.46 19.85
N ILE A 194 -5.34 -1.02 19.37
CA ILE A 194 -6.23 -0.33 18.43
C ILE A 194 -7.52 0.09 19.14
N GLU A 195 -8.09 1.19 18.67
CA GLU A 195 -9.43 1.65 19.02
C GLU A 195 -10.38 1.30 17.87
N VAL A 196 -11.48 0.61 18.18
CA VAL A 196 -12.53 0.22 17.25
C VAL A 196 -13.83 0.88 17.68
N ASP A 197 -14.37 1.74 16.82
CA ASP A 197 -15.69 2.37 17.00
C ASP A 197 -16.71 1.68 16.09
N PHE A 198 -17.50 0.80 16.70
CA PHE A 198 -18.56 0.04 16.04
C PHE A 198 -19.77 0.89 15.71
N ASN A 199 -20.48 0.52 14.64
CA ASN A 199 -21.76 1.14 14.35
C ASN A 199 -22.78 0.79 15.46
N LYS A 200 -23.48 1.81 15.96
CA LYS A 200 -24.54 1.69 16.99
C LYS A 200 -25.56 0.58 16.72
N LYS A 201 -25.84 0.28 15.45
CA LYS A 201 -26.84 -0.71 15.05
C LYS A 201 -26.31 -2.15 15.00
N THR A 202 -25.00 -2.33 14.89
CA THR A 202 -24.37 -3.63 14.63
C THR A 202 -23.21 -3.92 15.60
N THR A 203 -23.16 -3.21 16.73
CA THR A 203 -22.09 -3.37 17.71
C THR A 203 -22.14 -4.76 18.33
N PRO A 204 -21.01 -5.49 18.40
CA PRO A 204 -20.93 -6.78 19.09
C PRO A 204 -20.75 -6.62 20.62
N LEU A 205 -20.63 -5.40 21.12
CA LEU A 205 -20.36 -5.13 22.54
C LEU A 205 -21.63 -5.22 23.39
N LYS A 206 -21.44 -5.52 24.68
CA LYS A 206 -22.52 -5.56 25.67
C LYS A 206 -23.09 -4.16 25.93
N ASP A 207 -24.34 -4.11 26.37
CA ASP A 207 -25.04 -2.89 26.79
C ASP A 207 -25.13 -1.78 25.75
N GLY A 208 -24.95 -2.10 24.46
CA GLY A 208 -25.00 -1.14 23.37
C GLY A 208 -23.79 -0.20 23.28
N ALA A 209 -22.69 -0.51 23.99
CA ALA A 209 -21.43 0.20 23.83
C ALA A 209 -20.94 0.12 22.38
N THR A 210 -20.22 1.13 21.89
CA THR A 210 -19.67 1.13 20.52
C THR A 210 -18.15 1.16 20.48
N LEU A 211 -17.51 1.61 21.56
CA LEU A 211 -16.07 1.75 21.61
C LEU A 211 -15.44 0.53 22.28
N HIS A 212 -14.48 -0.10 21.59
CA HIS A 212 -13.62 -1.13 22.15
C HIS A 212 -12.16 -0.77 21.92
N VAL A 213 -11.32 -0.97 22.93
CA VAL A 213 -9.89 -0.68 22.87
C VAL A 213 -9.16 -1.95 23.29
N GLY A 214 -8.34 -2.49 22.40
CA GLY A 214 -7.70 -3.79 22.65
C GLY A 214 -6.59 -4.14 21.67
N CYS A 215 -5.85 -5.19 22.01
CA CYS A 215 -4.81 -5.76 21.16
C CYS A 215 -5.42 -6.75 20.16
N VAL A 216 -5.12 -6.64 18.87
CA VAL A 216 -5.60 -7.59 17.85
C VAL A 216 -5.15 -9.04 18.05
N LEU A 217 -4.13 -9.29 18.88
CA LEU A 217 -3.60 -10.62 19.15
C LEU A 217 -4.09 -11.20 20.49
N CYS A 218 -4.05 -10.40 21.56
CA CYS A 218 -4.36 -10.89 22.92
C CYS A 218 -5.80 -10.62 23.37
N ASP A 219 -6.51 -9.64 22.79
CA ASP A 219 -7.89 -9.37 23.16
C ASP A 219 -8.82 -10.43 22.55
N GLU A 220 -9.52 -11.19 23.40
CA GLU A 220 -10.36 -12.32 22.99
C GLU A 220 -11.43 -11.91 21.95
N LEU A 221 -12.06 -10.74 22.13
CA LEU A 221 -13.09 -10.26 21.23
C LEU A 221 -12.49 -9.91 19.87
N LEU A 222 -11.47 -9.06 19.83
CA LEU A 222 -10.84 -8.64 18.57
C LEU A 222 -10.23 -9.83 17.84
N HIS A 223 -9.53 -10.71 18.56
CA HIS A 223 -8.89 -11.89 17.99
C HIS A 223 -9.91 -12.84 17.33
N SER A 224 -11.11 -12.99 17.93
CA SER A 224 -12.17 -13.81 17.34
C SER A 224 -12.79 -13.24 16.05
N LEU A 225 -12.62 -11.93 15.82
CA LEU A 225 -13.26 -11.20 14.71
C LEU A 225 -12.29 -10.89 13.56
N VAL A 226 -11.00 -11.16 13.71
CA VAL A 226 -10.01 -10.96 12.63
C VAL A 226 -9.95 -12.15 11.69
N VAL A 227 -9.76 -11.88 10.40
CA VAL A 227 -9.64 -12.92 9.36
C VAL A 227 -8.41 -12.67 8.50
N MET A 228 -7.45 -13.59 8.51
CA MET A 228 -6.27 -13.53 7.65
C MET A 228 -6.58 -14.01 6.23
N LYS A 229 -6.07 -13.28 5.23
CA LYS A 229 -6.08 -13.63 3.81
C LYS A 229 -4.75 -13.22 3.16
N HIS A 230 -4.59 -13.59 1.89
CA HIS A 230 -3.48 -13.15 1.05
C HIS A 230 -3.99 -12.20 -0.03
N GLY A 231 -3.41 -11.00 -0.10
CA GLY A 231 -3.67 -10.05 -1.18
C GLY A 231 -3.02 -10.46 -2.50
N LYS A 232 -3.49 -9.87 -3.60
CA LYS A 232 -2.86 -10.06 -4.92
C LYS A 232 -1.46 -9.43 -4.91
N SER A 233 -0.44 -10.22 -5.28
CA SER A 233 0.95 -9.78 -5.26
C SER A 233 1.23 -8.54 -6.11
N PHE A 234 2.14 -7.68 -5.64
CA PHE A 234 2.93 -6.77 -6.50
C PHE A 234 3.81 -7.61 -7.42
N SER A 235 3.23 -8.18 -8.47
CA SER A 235 3.96 -8.95 -9.49
C SER A 235 4.92 -10.04 -8.92
N ARG A 236 4.38 -11.21 -8.56
CA ARG A 236 5.16 -12.45 -8.73
C ARG A 236 5.32 -12.72 -10.24
N HIS A 237 6.28 -12.06 -10.88
CA HIS A 237 6.98 -12.72 -11.98
C HIS A 237 7.87 -13.78 -11.33
N ARG A 238 7.28 -14.91 -10.92
CA ARG A 238 8.05 -16.16 -10.97
C ARG A 238 8.50 -16.25 -12.41
N GLY A 239 9.79 -16.06 -12.66
CA GLY A 239 10.37 -16.21 -13.98
C GLY A 239 9.93 -17.55 -14.53
N ARG A 240 8.93 -17.52 -15.41
CA ARG A 240 8.60 -18.66 -16.25
C ARG A 240 9.76 -18.67 -17.22
N GLY A 241 10.79 -19.44 -16.86
CA GLY A 241 11.99 -19.61 -17.66
C GLY A 241 11.54 -19.79 -19.10
N ARG A 242 11.92 -18.85 -19.97
CA ARG A 242 11.85 -19.03 -21.41
C ARG A 242 12.89 -20.10 -21.74
N GLY A 243 12.51 -21.36 -21.49
CA GLY A 243 13.20 -22.51 -22.02
C GLY A 243 13.15 -22.42 -23.54
N ARG A 244 14.24 -21.93 -24.12
CA ARG A 244 14.61 -22.29 -25.49
C ARG A 244 14.78 -23.81 -25.51
N GLY A 245 13.88 -24.52 -26.18
CA GLY A 245 13.93 -25.97 -26.26
C GLY A 245 12.97 -26.51 -27.31
N ARG A 246 13.52 -26.79 -28.50
CA ARG A 246 12.90 -27.55 -29.59
C ARG A 246 12.45 -28.94 -29.10
N GLY A 247 11.34 -29.47 -29.63
CA GLY A 247 11.15 -30.93 -29.70
C GLY A 247 9.77 -31.48 -29.34
N ARG A 248 8.99 -31.79 -30.38
CA ARG A 248 8.16 -32.99 -30.63
C ARG A 248 7.54 -33.83 -29.48
N ARG A 249 6.29 -34.25 -29.78
CA ARG A 249 5.55 -35.49 -29.42
C ARG A 249 4.77 -35.54 -28.09
N GLY A 250 3.44 -35.57 -28.25
CA GLY A 250 2.61 -36.71 -27.86
C GLY A 250 2.08 -36.78 -26.43
N GLY A 251 0.76 -36.98 -26.32
CA GLY A 251 0.20 -37.93 -25.35
C GLY A 251 -0.58 -37.36 -24.15
N ARG A 252 -1.89 -37.60 -24.19
CA ARG A 252 -2.80 -38.07 -23.12
C ARG A 252 -2.87 -37.30 -21.79
N GLY A 253 -4.10 -36.92 -21.44
CA GLY A 253 -4.43 -36.10 -20.28
C GLY A 253 -4.36 -36.80 -18.92
N ARG A 254 -4.72 -36.03 -17.88
CA ARG A 254 -5.32 -36.46 -16.61
C ARG A 254 -5.53 -35.25 -15.68
N GLY A 255 -6.72 -35.18 -15.09
CA GLY A 255 -6.93 -34.80 -13.69
C GLY A 255 -6.88 -33.33 -13.32
N SER A 256 -8.04 -32.66 -13.38
CA SER A 256 -8.31 -31.46 -12.60
C SER A 256 -8.41 -31.85 -11.11
N ARG A 257 -7.42 -31.49 -10.30
CA ARG A 257 -7.57 -31.43 -8.83
C ARG A 257 -7.74 -29.96 -8.45
N LYS A 258 -8.94 -29.61 -7.99
CA LYS A 258 -9.19 -28.39 -7.23
C LYS A 258 -8.23 -28.38 -6.04
N GLN A 259 -7.40 -27.34 -5.94
CA GLN A 259 -6.73 -26.98 -4.69
C GLN A 259 -7.80 -26.36 -3.79
N GLU A 260 -8.29 -27.15 -2.84
CA GLU A 260 -8.96 -26.59 -1.66
C GLU A 260 -7.90 -25.99 -0.74
N ASP A 261 -8.21 -24.79 -0.26
CA ASP A 261 -7.38 -24.00 0.65
C ASP A 261 -7.56 -24.56 2.07
N PRO A 262 -6.50 -25.08 2.73
CA PRO A 262 -6.66 -25.63 4.07
C PRO A 262 -6.90 -24.49 5.07
N LYS A 263 -8.09 -24.47 5.68
CA LYS A 263 -8.34 -23.74 6.93
C LYS A 263 -7.38 -24.25 7.99
N MET A 264 -6.35 -23.46 8.32
CA MET A 264 -5.49 -23.71 9.47
C MET A 264 -5.93 -22.79 10.61
N SER A 265 -6.33 -23.38 11.74
CA SER A 265 -6.51 -22.69 13.02
C SER A 265 -5.16 -22.60 13.75
N PHE A 266 -4.98 -21.50 14.49
CA PHE A 266 -3.72 -21.06 15.10
C PHE A 266 -3.29 -21.84 16.36
N HIS A 267 -3.64 -23.13 16.49
CA HIS A 267 -3.09 -23.95 17.58
C HIS A 267 -1.81 -24.64 17.13
N GLY A 268 -0.68 -23.96 17.35
CA GLY A 268 0.63 -24.55 17.12
C GLY A 268 1.78 -23.53 17.06
N PHE A 269 1.86 -22.63 18.05
CA PHE A 269 3.09 -21.96 18.47
C PHE A 269 3.07 -21.77 19.98
#